data_AF-A0A258X9G4-F1
#
_entry.id   AF-A0A258X9G4-F1
#
_cell.length_a   1.000
_cell.length_b   1.000
_cell.length_c   1.000
_cell.angle_alpha   90.00
_cell.angle_beta   90.00
_cell.angle_gamma   90.00
#
_symmetry.space_group_name_H-M   'P 1'
#
loop_
_entity.id
_entity.type
_entity.pdbx_description
1 polymer ?
#
loop_
_entity_poly.entity_id
_entity_poly.type
_entity_poly.pdbx_seq_one_letter_code
_entity_poly.pdbx_strand_id
1 'polypeptide(L)' 'MIQIYIKIGALISSLKKGVFERLNIKRRKSQRLTQEALAILAGVRKPTLNSFEQGKTTLTLASILKILHTLGLD' A
#
# COMPACT_ATOMS: atom_id res chain seq x y z
N MET A 1 -28.16 8.66 -16.52
CA MET A 1 -27.66 9.26 -15.27
C MET A 1 -26.94 8.26 -14.36
N ILE A 2 -27.49 7.07 -14.05
CA ILE A 2 -26.86 6.06 -13.15
C ILE A 2 -25.49 5.54 -13.65
N GLN A 3 -25.34 5.27 -14.95
CA GLN A 3 -24.07 4.74 -15.50
C GLN A 3 -22.87 5.71 -15.39
N ILE A 4 -23.13 7.02 -15.31
CA ILE A 4 -22.08 8.03 -15.09
C ILE A 4 -21.51 7.91 -13.67
N TYR A 5 -22.35 7.73 -12.66
CA TYR A 5 -21.90 7.61 -11.26
C TYR A 5 -21.09 6.34 -11.02
N ILE A 6 -21.49 5.21 -11.62
CA ILE A 6 -20.75 3.94 -11.51
C ILE A 6 -19.33 4.09 -12.11
N LYS A 7 -19.22 4.70 -13.30
CA LYS A 7 -17.92 4.96 -13.95
C LYS A 7 -17.05 5.92 -13.13
N ILE A 8 -17.62 7.00 -12.60
CA ILE A 8 -16.91 7.95 -11.75
C ILE A 8 -16.42 7.27 -10.47
N GLY A 9 -17.25 6.44 -9.82
CA GLY A 9 -16.86 5.68 -8.63
C GLY A 9 -15.68 4.73 -8.89
N ALA A 10 -15.72 3.99 -9.99
CA ALA A 10 -14.64 3.10 -10.42
C ALA A 10 -13.34 3.88 -10.73
N LEU A 11 -13.45 5.04 -11.36
CA LEU A 11 -12.33 5.93 -11.65
C LEU A 11 -11.68 6.46 -10.36
N ILE A 12 -12.48 6.94 -9.40
CA ILE A 12 -11.99 7.42 -8.10
C ILE A 12 -11.31 6.29 -7.33
N SER A 13 -11.87 5.08 -7.34
CA SER A 13 -11.27 3.90 -6.70
C SER A 13 -9.89 3.57 -7.31
N SER A 14 -9.81 3.57 -8.64
CA SER A 14 -8.56 3.31 -9.38
C SER A 14 -7.49 4.37 -9.10
N LEU A 15 -7.89 5.65 -9.04
CA LEU A 15 -7.00 6.75 -8.70
C LEU A 15 -6.47 6.65 -7.27
N LYS A 16 -7.33 6.37 -6.28
CA LYS A 16 -6.94 6.22 -4.87
C LYS A 16 -5.94 5.08 -4.68
N LYS A 17 -6.19 3.93 -5.33
CA LYS A 17 -5.29 2.77 -5.28
C LYS A 17 -3.89 3.12 -5.82
N GLY A 18 -3.81 3.71 -7.02
CA GLY A 18 -2.54 4.09 -7.60
C GLY A 18 -1.78 5.18 -6.82
N VAL A 19 -2.50 6.09 -6.15
CA VAL A 19 -1.87 7.11 -5.28
C VAL A 19 -1.27 6.47 -4.04
N PHE A 20 -1.98 5.53 -3.38
CA PHE A 20 -1.51 4.83 -2.19
C PHE A 20 -0.23 4.03 -2.47
N GLU A 21 -0.23 3.23 -3.55
CA GLU A 21 0.94 2.43 -3.97
C GLU A 21 2.18 3.31 -4.16
N ARG A 22 2.03 4.43 -4.88
CA ARG A 22 3.14 5.36 -5.14
C ARG A 22 3.63 6.05 -3.86
N LEU A 23 2.74 6.42 -2.95
CA LEU A 23 3.10 7.13 -1.72
C LEU A 23 3.94 6.24 -0.80
N ASN A 24 3.53 4.99 -0.62
CA ASN A 24 4.25 4.03 0.24
C ASN A 24 5.65 3.74 -0.29
N ILE A 25 5.78 3.51 -1.61
CA ILE A 25 7.07 3.29 -2.25
C ILE A 25 7.96 4.53 -2.10
N LYS A 26 7.42 5.73 -2.29
CA LYS A 26 8.16 6.99 -2.09
C LYS A 26 8.64 7.13 -0.64
N ARG A 27 7.78 6.85 0.34
CA ARG A 27 8.12 6.93 1.77
C ARG A 27 9.22 5.94 2.14
N ARG A 28 9.13 4.69 1.70
CA ARG A 28 10.18 3.69 1.92
C ARG A 28 11.51 4.12 1.30
N LYS A 29 11.46 4.60 0.04
CA LYS A 29 12.66 5.04 -0.68
C LYS A 29 13.30 6.28 -0.05
N SER A 30 12.52 7.22 0.50
CA SER A 30 13.09 8.39 1.19
C SER A 30 13.81 8.00 2.48
N GLN A 31 13.44 6.89 3.10
CA GLN A 31 14.15 6.27 4.23
C GLN A 31 15.32 5.38 3.80
N ARG A 32 15.63 5.29 2.49
CA ARG A 32 16.69 4.43 1.92
C ARG A 32 16.52 2.94 2.22
N LEU A 33 15.29 2.50 2.47
CA LEU A 33 15.00 1.09 2.75
C LEU A 33 14.77 0.30 1.46
N THR A 34 15.41 -0.86 1.36
CA THR A 34 14.99 -1.87 0.38
C THR A 34 13.67 -2.50 0.81
N GLN A 35 13.00 -3.17 -0.11
CA GLN A 35 11.78 -3.90 0.22
C GLN A 35 12.07 -5.04 1.21
N GLU A 36 13.21 -5.72 1.06
CA GLU A 36 13.64 -6.74 2.02
C GLU A 36 13.83 -6.14 3.43
N ALA A 37 14.56 -5.03 3.52
CA ALA A 37 14.85 -4.36 4.80
C ALA A 37 13.57 -3.92 5.50
N LEU A 38 12.62 -3.30 4.79
CA LEU A 38 11.34 -2.91 5.38
C LEU A 38 10.52 -4.13 5.82
N ALA A 39 10.52 -5.21 5.05
CA ALA A 39 9.80 -6.43 5.42
C ALA A 39 10.34 -7.02 6.72
N ILE A 40 11.68 -7.07 6.86
CA ILE A 40 12.36 -7.51 8.09
C ILE A 40 11.97 -6.60 9.27
N LEU A 41 12.06 -5.27 9.11
CA LEU A 41 11.73 -4.30 10.16
C LEU A 41 10.27 -4.39 10.61
N ALA A 42 9.34 -4.57 9.67
CA ALA A 42 7.92 -4.71 9.96
C ALA A 42 7.52 -6.12 10.45
N GLY A 43 8.46 -7.08 10.48
CA GLY A 43 8.19 -8.46 10.86
C GLY A 43 7.20 -9.16 9.92
N VAL A 44 7.30 -8.91 8.62
CA VAL A 44 6.47 -9.53 7.57
C VAL A 44 7.33 -10.21 6.51
N ARG A 45 6.75 -11.12 5.74
CA ARG A 45 7.46 -11.74 4.60
C ARG A 45 7.56 -10.75 3.44
N LYS A 46 8.66 -10.79 2.68
CA LYS A 46 8.83 -9.95 1.46
C LYS A 46 7.63 -9.99 0.49
N PRO A 47 6.99 -11.15 0.19
CA PRO A 47 5.81 -11.19 -0.68
C PRO A 47 4.60 -10.45 -0.10
N THR A 48 4.49 -10.38 1.24
CA THR A 48 3.47 -9.61 1.95
C THR A 48 3.69 -8.12 1.70
N LEU A 49 4.91 -7.63 1.87
CA LEU A 49 5.24 -6.24 1.56
C LEU A 49 5.07 -5.91 0.08
N ASN A 50 5.41 -6.83 -0.82
CA ASN A 50 5.16 -6.65 -2.24
C ASN A 50 3.68 -6.52 -2.58
N SER A 51 2.85 -7.38 -1.97
CA SER A 51 1.40 -7.29 -2.13
C SER A 51 0.84 -5.98 -1.58
N PHE A 52 1.44 -5.45 -0.50
CA PHE A 52 1.07 -4.17 0.09
C PHE A 52 1.42 -2.99 -0.82
N GLU A 53 2.65 -2.94 -1.35
CA GLU A 53 3.07 -1.89 -2.29
C GLU A 53 2.31 -1.95 -3.62
N GLN A 54 1.73 -3.10 -3.98
CA GLN A 54 0.84 -3.30 -5.13
C GLN A 54 -0.65 -3.07 -4.82
N GLY A 55 -0.98 -2.59 -3.61
CA GLY A 55 -2.35 -2.27 -3.21
C GLY A 55 -3.29 -3.49 -3.27
N LYS A 56 -2.78 -4.71 -3.02
CA LYS A 56 -3.61 -5.92 -2.98
C LYS A 56 -4.46 -5.92 -1.71
N THR A 57 -5.74 -6.21 -1.85
CA THR A 57 -6.75 -6.18 -0.78
C THR A 57 -6.81 -7.48 0.03
N THR A 58 -6.02 -8.49 -0.32
CA THR A 58 -6.03 -9.81 0.33
C THR A 58 -5.16 -9.87 1.60
N LEU A 59 -4.57 -8.75 2.03
CA LEU A 59 -3.73 -8.67 3.20
C LEU A 59 -4.54 -8.61 4.49
N THR A 60 -4.01 -9.19 5.56
CA THR A 60 -4.61 -9.02 6.89
C THR A 60 -4.37 -7.60 7.40
N LEU A 61 -5.36 -7.05 8.12
CA LEU A 61 -5.25 -5.74 8.75
C LEU A 61 -4.01 -5.63 9.65
N ALA A 62 -3.70 -6.68 10.41
CA ALA A 62 -2.51 -6.73 11.26
C ALA A 62 -1.21 -6.54 10.47
N SER A 63 -1.09 -7.12 9.26
CA SER A 63 0.10 -6.95 8.41
C SER A 63 0.18 -5.53 7.84
N ILE A 64 -0.96 -4.97 7.46
CA ILE A 64 -1.06 -3.59 6.98
C ILE A 64 -0.60 -2.61 8.05
N LEU A 65 -1.13 -2.72 9.27
CA LEU A 65 -0.79 -1.84 10.39
C LEU A 65 0.69 -1.94 10.77
N LYS A 66 1.27 -3.15 10.82
CA LYS A 66 2.71 -3.31 11.05
C LYS A 66 3.56 -2.52 10.05
N ILE A 67 3.23 -2.62 8.76
CA ILE A 67 3.97 -1.92 7.69
C ILE A 67 3.78 -0.41 7.80
N LEU A 68 2.55 0.07 8.03
CA LEU A 68 2.27 1.50 8.19
C LEU A 68 3.00 2.09 9.40
N HIS A 69 3.00 1.38 10.52
CA HIS A 69 3.73 1.77 11.73
C HIS A 69 5.23 1.89 11.49
N THR A 70 5.84 0.90 10.81
CA THR A 70 7.27 0.97 10.46
C THR A 70 7.58 2.12 9.50
N LEU A 71 6.63 2.52 8.65
CA LEU A 71 6.77 3.68 7.76
C LEU A 71 6.45 5.02 8.45
N GLY A 72 5.87 5.00 9.65
CA GLY A 72 5.34 6.16 10.37
C GLY A 72 4.21 6.84 9.58
N LEU A 73 3.18 6.07 9.23
CA LEU A 73 2.03 6.48 8.40
C LEU A 73 0.67 6.16 9.06
N ASP A 74 0.66 5.66 10.29
CA ASP A 74 -0.51 5.41 11.14
C ASP A 74 -0.87 6.62 12.03
#